data_AF-A0A060UYA9-F1
#
_entry.id   AF-A0A060UYA9-F1
#
_cell.length_a   1.000
_cell.length_b   1.000
_cell.length_c   1.000
_cell.angle_alpha   90.00
_cell.angle_beta   90.00
_cell.angle_gamma   90.00
#
_symmetry.space_group_name_H-M   'P 1'
#
loop_
_entity.id
_entity.type
_entity.pdbx_description
1 polymer ?
#
loop_
_entity_poly.entity_id
_entity_poly.type
_entity_poly.pdbx_seq_one_letter_code
_entity_poly.pdbx_strand_id
1 'polypeptide(L)'
;MAKPSALTVDVMNAPQASPIGGLPSRGFAEPPQNKLQAAPKNDALVQIRCSKAVAKEVKRAAVEAEMTISELMLVCFHTYMKK
;
A
#
# COMPACT_ATOMS: atom_id res chain seq x y z
N MET A 1 -31.61 -3.56 -15.18
CA MET A 1 -31.42 -3.30 -13.74
C MET A 1 -32.06 -4.44 -12.96
N ALA A 2 -31.27 -5.17 -12.15
CA ALA A 2 -31.79 -6.25 -11.33
C ALA A 2 -32.64 -5.66 -10.18
N LYS A 3 -33.84 -6.19 -9.98
CA LYS A 3 -34.74 -5.77 -8.90
C LYS A 3 -34.28 -6.43 -7.59
N PRO A 4 -34.33 -5.73 -6.44
CA PRO A 4 -33.98 -6.33 -5.15
C PRO A 4 -35.00 -7.41 -4.78
N SER A 5 -34.54 -8.64 -4.64
CA SER A 5 -35.34 -9.78 -4.16
C SER A 5 -35.20 -9.87 -2.64
N ALA A 6 -36.29 -10.20 -1.95
CA ALA A 6 -36.26 -10.45 -0.51
C ALA A 6 -35.40 -11.69 -0.20
N LEU A 7 -34.61 -11.63 0.88
CA LEU A 7 -33.78 -12.72 1.36
C LEU A 7 -34.65 -13.80 2.03
N THR A 8 -35.30 -14.63 1.22
CA THR A 8 -36.03 -15.82 1.69
C THR A 8 -35.08 -17.00 1.82
N VAL A 9 -35.43 -17.98 2.67
CA VAL A 9 -34.61 -19.18 2.93
C VAL A 9 -34.31 -19.96 1.64
N ASP A 10 -35.24 -19.92 0.68
CA ASP A 10 -35.08 -20.56 -0.62
C ASP A 10 -34.01 -19.88 -1.50
N VAL A 11 -33.86 -18.55 -1.37
CA VAL A 11 -32.77 -17.79 -2.04
C VAL A 11 -31.41 -18.15 -1.44
N MET A 12 -31.34 -18.43 -0.14
CA MET A 12 -30.08 -18.84 0.50
C MET A 12 -29.62 -20.24 0.09
N ASN A 13 -30.56 -21.13 -0.22
CA ASN A 13 -30.28 -22.50 -0.64
C ASN A 13 -30.15 -22.67 -2.15
N ALA A 14 -30.33 -21.59 -2.93
CA ALA A 14 -30.19 -21.64 -4.38
C ALA A 14 -28.76 -22.05 -4.80
N PRO A 15 -28.61 -22.90 -5.85
CA PRO A 15 -27.30 -23.27 -6.38
C PRO A 15 -26.53 -22.01 -6.78
N GLN A 16 -25.39 -21.78 -6.14
CA GLN A 16 -24.51 -20.67 -6.47
C GLN A 16 -23.94 -20.92 -7.88
N ALA A 17 -24.31 -20.06 -8.83
CA ALA A 17 -23.67 -20.08 -10.15
C ALA A 17 -22.17 -19.79 -9.95
N SER A 18 -21.31 -20.70 -10.43
CA SER A 18 -19.87 -20.48 -10.42
C SER A 18 -19.57 -19.23 -11.26
N PRO A 19 -18.81 -18.24 -10.75
CA PRO A 19 -18.52 -17.03 -11.49
C PRO A 19 -17.68 -17.37 -12.72
N ILE A 20 -18.30 -17.37 -13.90
CA ILE A 20 -17.62 -17.37 -15.19
C ILE A 20 -17.09 -15.96 -15.39
N GLY A 21 -15.86 -15.71 -14.95
CA GLY A 21 -15.26 -14.39 -15.06
C GLY A 21 -14.01 -14.20 -14.20
N GLY A 22 -13.07 -15.14 -14.26
CA GLY A 22 -11.70 -14.86 -13.85
C GLY A 22 -11.12 -13.82 -14.80
N LEU A 23 -11.18 -12.54 -14.44
CA LEU A 23 -10.35 -11.53 -15.09
C LEU A 23 -8.90 -12.00 -15.02
N PRO A 24 -8.13 -11.97 -16.12
CA PRO A 24 -6.72 -12.32 -16.04
C PRO A 24 -6.06 -11.40 -15.02
N SER A 25 -5.19 -11.98 -14.18
CA SER A 25 -4.33 -11.22 -13.30
C SER A 25 -3.69 -10.12 -14.13
N ARG A 26 -3.93 -8.84 -13.78
CA ARG A 26 -3.14 -7.75 -14.36
C ARG A 26 -1.71 -7.99 -13.88
N GLY A 27 -0.93 -8.65 -14.72
CA GLY A 27 0.51 -8.80 -14.52
C GLY A 27 1.07 -7.44 -14.18
N PHE A 28 1.97 -7.40 -13.18
CA PHE A 28 2.71 -6.20 -12.84
C PHE A 28 3.24 -5.59 -14.14
N ALA A 29 2.77 -4.39 -14.48
CA ALA A 29 3.36 -3.65 -15.57
C ALA A 29 4.82 -3.41 -15.18
N GLU A 30 5.73 -4.09 -15.86
CA GLU A 30 7.16 -3.82 -15.74
C GLU A 30 7.37 -2.35 -16.12
N PRO A 31 7.93 -1.51 -15.23
CA PRO A 31 8.22 -0.13 -15.60
C PRO A 31 9.27 -0.15 -16.71
N PRO A 32 9.17 0.73 -17.72
CA PRO A 32 10.13 0.76 -18.82
C PRO A 32 11.53 0.99 -18.23
N GLN A 33 12.41 -0.01 -18.39
CA GLN A 33 13.84 0.10 -18.09
C GLN A 33 14.46 1.13 -19.03
N ASN A 34 14.39 2.40 -18.64
CA ASN A 34 15.25 3.41 -19.24
C ASN A 34 16.59 3.37 -18.50
N LYS A 35 17.60 2.85 -19.20
CA LYS A 35 18.98 2.73 -18.77
C LYS A 35 19.56 4.13 -18.52
N LEU A 36 19.59 4.55 -17.26
CA LEU A 36 20.51 5.57 -16.78
C LEU A 36 21.24 5.01 -15.57
N GLN A 37 22.57 5.00 -15.68
CA GLN A 37 23.52 4.59 -14.66
C GLN A 37 23.10 5.13 -13.29
N ALA A 38 22.92 4.24 -12.31
CA ALA A 38 22.86 4.61 -10.92
C ALA A 38 23.68 3.61 -10.11
N ALA A 39 24.54 4.16 -9.25
CA ALA A 39 25.33 3.48 -8.22
C ALA A 39 24.53 2.37 -7.51
N PRO A 40 25.18 1.38 -6.86
CA PRO A 40 24.48 0.30 -6.17
C PRO A 40 23.51 0.90 -5.14
N LYS A 41 22.23 0.99 -5.54
CA LYS A 41 21.17 1.45 -4.66
C LYS A 41 20.99 0.33 -3.67
N ASN A 42 21.52 0.52 -2.47
CA ASN A 42 21.06 -0.21 -1.30
C ASN A 42 19.63 0.26 -0.98
N ASP A 43 18.68 -0.04 -1.89
CA ASP A 43 17.23 0.14 -1.71
C ASP A 43 16.71 -0.99 -0.81
N ALA A 44 17.34 -1.20 0.34
CA ALA A 44 16.82 -2.10 1.34
C ALA A 44 15.53 -1.46 1.90
N LEU A 45 14.38 -1.95 1.45
CA LEU A 45 13.08 -1.46 1.91
C LEU A 45 12.93 -1.82 3.40
N VAL A 46 12.95 -0.82 4.27
CA VAL A 46 12.76 -1.02 5.71
C VAL A 46 11.30 -0.87 6.08
N GLN A 47 10.68 -1.94 6.56
CA GLN A 47 9.33 -1.89 7.10
C GLN A 47 9.36 -1.57 8.60
N ILE A 48 8.89 -0.36 8.96
CA ILE A 48 8.81 0.09 10.35
C ILE A 48 7.42 -0.21 10.89
N ARG A 49 7.34 -1.03 11.95
CA ARG A 49 6.10 -1.25 12.70
C ARG A 49 6.01 -0.24 13.82
N CYS A 50 4.93 0.53 13.85
CA CYS A 50 4.66 1.50 14.91
C CYS A 50 3.17 1.49 15.27
N SER A 51 2.82 2.10 16.40
CA SER A 51 1.42 2.25 16.80
C SER A 51 0.70 3.25 15.88
N LYS A 52 -0.63 3.16 15.84
CA LYS A 52 -1.45 4.08 15.03
C LYS A 52 -1.27 5.55 15.45
N ALA A 53 -1.03 5.81 16.74
CA ALA A 53 -0.80 7.16 17.25
C ALA A 53 0.51 7.73 16.70
N VAL A 54 1.60 6.98 16.82
CA VAL A 54 2.93 7.38 16.29
C VAL A 54 2.88 7.59 14.78
N ALA A 55 2.21 6.72 14.04
CA ALA A 55 2.07 6.87 12.59
C ALA A 55 1.35 8.17 12.19
N LYS A 56 0.41 8.67 12.99
CA LYS A 56 -0.26 9.95 12.74
C LYS A 56 0.67 11.14 13.02
N GLU A 57 1.41 11.07 14.11
CA GLU A 57 2.37 12.13 14.47
C GLU A 57 3.46 12.28 13.43
N VAL A 58 4.04 11.16 12.97
CA VAL A 58 5.05 11.16 11.90
C VAL A 58 4.50 11.77 10.62
N LYS A 59 3.26 11.44 10.25
CA LYS A 59 2.61 12.04 9.07
C LYS A 59 2.44 13.55 9.20
N ARG A 60 2.01 14.01 10.38
CA ARG A 60 1.84 15.43 10.66
C ARG A 60 3.18 16.17 10.60
N ALA A 61 4.21 15.62 11.25
CA ALA A 61 5.56 16.18 11.24
C ALA A 61 6.16 16.24 9.84
N ALA A 62 5.89 15.24 8.99
CA ALA A 62 6.36 15.23 7.60
C ALA A 62 5.71 16.36 6.79
N VAL A 63 4.41 16.60 6.98
CA VAL A 63 3.69 17.71 6.35
C VAL A 63 4.20 19.06 6.83
N GLU A 64 4.42 19.22 8.14
CA GLU A 64 4.94 20.47 8.73
C GLU A 64 6.37 20.80 8.26
N ALA A 65 7.17 19.78 7.97
CA ALA A 65 8.52 19.92 7.44
C ALA A 65 8.57 20.04 5.90
N GLU A 66 7.43 19.93 5.21
CA GLU A 66 7.34 19.86 3.75
C GLU A 66 8.20 18.73 3.13
N MET A 67 8.31 17.59 3.83
CA MET A 67 9.09 16.43 3.42
C MET A 67 8.21 15.20 3.22
N THR A 68 8.70 14.21 2.47
CA THR A 68 8.09 12.89 2.48
C THR A 68 8.34 12.18 3.82
N ILE A 69 7.46 11.25 4.17
CA ILE A 69 7.58 10.46 5.42
C ILE A 69 8.94 9.73 5.45
N SER A 70 9.39 9.17 4.33
CA SER A 70 10.66 8.46 4.26
C SER A 70 11.85 9.38 4.53
N GLU A 71 11.86 10.59 3.96
CA GLU A 71 12.93 11.58 4.18
C GLU A 71 12.97 12.04 5.63
N LEU A 72 11.80 12.35 6.22
CA LEU A 72 11.72 12.70 7.63
C LEU A 72 12.28 11.57 8.52
N MET A 73 11.86 10.32 8.27
CA MET A 73 12.32 9.18 9.05
C MET A 73 13.83 8.95 8.92
N LEU A 74 14.41 9.19 7.75
CA LEU A 74 15.87 9.12 7.55
C LEU A 74 16.60 10.23 8.32
N VAL A 75 16.08 11.46 8.32
CA VAL A 75 16.65 12.57 9.11
C VAL A 75 16.58 12.26 10.60
N CYS A 76 15.44 11.75 11.09
CA CYS A 76 15.28 11.29 12.47
C CYS A 76 16.27 10.17 12.82
N PHE A 77 16.49 9.22 11.91
CA PHE A 77 17.46 8.15 12.11
C PHE A 77 18.90 8.69 12.20
N HIS A 78 19.31 9.55 11.27
CA HIS A 78 20.66 10.12 11.28
C HIS A 78 20.93 11.03 12.48
N THR A 79 19.94 11.79 12.92
CA THR A 79 20.05 12.62 14.14
C THR A 79 20.14 11.78 15.41
N TYR A 80 19.39 10.67 15.48
CA TYR A 80 19.50 9.71 16.58
C TYR A 80 20.90 9.07 16.64
N MET A 81 21.46 8.65 15.50
CA MET A 81 22.76 7.98 15.43
C MET A 81 23.97 8.90 15.68
N LYS A 82 23.80 10.21 15.53
CA LYS A 82 24.85 11.21 15.84
C LYS A 82 24.90 11.58 17.32
N LYS A 83 23.91 11.16 18.09
CA LYS A 83 23.78 11.41 19.52
C LYS A 83 24.45 10.30 20.31
#